data_AF-A0AAW3SPB0-F1
#
_entry.id   AF-A0AAW3SPB0-F1
#
_cell.length_a   1.000
_cell.length_b   1.000
_cell.length_c   1.000
_cell.angle_alpha   90.00
_cell.angle_beta   90.00
_cell.angle_gamma   90.00
#
_symmetry.space_group_name_H-M   'P 1'
#
loop_
_entity.id
_entity.type
_entity.pdbx_description
1 polymer ?
#
loop_
_entity_poly.entity_id
_entity_poly.type
_entity_poly.pdbx_seq_one_letter_code
_entity_poly.pdbx_strand_id
1 'polypeptide(L)'
;MKALNDPAFLRGTLLTYTEKVIALENRVEEMKPDVEALGRIAKADGSMCITDAAKHLQVQPKSLFKNLSESHWIYRRAGGKAWLGYQDKIQSGYLEHKVTTVSRSDGSEKIVEQVLVTAKGIAKISKMLGVSGVAA
;
A
#
# COMPACT_ATOMS: atom_id res chain seq x y z
N MET A 1 41.74 12.16 -3.72
CA MET A 1 41.86 11.72 -2.30
C MET A 1 42.61 12.69 -1.38
N LYS A 2 43.31 13.74 -1.86
CA LYS A 2 44.03 14.70 -0.99
C LYS A 2 43.16 15.43 0.05
N ALA A 3 41.88 15.68 -0.24
CA ALA A 3 40.97 16.39 0.67
C ALA A 3 40.66 15.63 1.97
N LEU A 4 40.67 14.29 1.97
CA LEU A 4 40.39 13.48 3.16
C LEU A 4 41.58 13.42 4.14
N ASN A 5 42.78 13.85 3.72
CA ASN A 5 43.97 13.90 4.57
C ASN A 5 44.13 15.26 5.27
N ASP A 6 43.28 16.25 4.97
CA ASP A 6 43.25 17.52 5.68
C ASP A 6 42.38 17.39 6.94
N PRO A 7 42.96 17.47 8.16
CA PRO A 7 42.21 17.31 9.40
C PRO A 7 41.12 18.36 9.61
N ALA A 8 41.31 19.59 9.09
CA ALA A 8 40.31 20.66 9.23
C ALA A 8 39.08 20.36 8.35
N PHE A 9 39.32 19.96 7.10
CA PHE A 9 38.28 19.53 6.18
C PHE A 9 37.51 18.28 6.69
N LEU A 10 38.23 17.29 7.23
CA LEU A 10 37.62 16.07 7.75
C LEU A 10 36.74 16.34 8.99
N ARG A 11 37.17 17.23 9.89
CA ARG A 11 36.35 17.65 11.03
C ARG A 11 35.08 18.38 10.60
N GLY A 12 35.19 19.32 9.65
CA GLY A 12 34.05 20.06 9.15
C GLY A 12 33.01 19.15 8.47
N THR A 13 33.47 18.23 7.62
CA THR A 13 32.58 17.26 6.95
C THR A 13 31.91 16.32 7.95
N LEU A 14 32.66 15.75 8.91
CA LEU A 14 32.08 14.91 9.96
C LEU A 14 31.04 15.65 10.79
N LEU A 15 31.30 16.90 11.18
CA LEU A 15 30.34 17.71 11.92
C LEU A 15 29.04 17.89 11.14
N THR A 16 29.12 18.31 9.87
CA THR A 16 27.95 18.47 9.01
C THR A 16 27.17 17.15 8.81
N TYR A 17 27.87 16.03 8.67
CA TYR A 17 27.20 14.72 8.57
C TYR A 17 26.51 14.34 9.88
N THR A 18 27.15 14.59 11.02
CA THR A 18 26.58 14.29 12.34
C THR A 18 25.32 15.12 12.59
N GLU A 19 25.34 16.41 12.25
CA GLU A 19 24.16 17.29 12.33
C GLU A 19 23.02 16.79 11.44
N LYS A 20 23.32 16.34 10.21
CA LYS A 20 22.31 15.75 9.31
C LYS A 20 21.73 14.46 9.87
N VAL A 21 22.56 13.59 10.45
CA VAL A 21 22.11 12.34 11.07
C VAL A 21 21.18 12.65 12.26
N ILE A 22 21.59 13.54 13.16
CA ILE A 22 20.76 13.97 14.30
C ILE A 22 19.42 14.55 13.81
N ALA A 23 19.43 15.40 12.79
CA ALA A 23 18.21 15.98 12.24
C ALA A 23 17.29 14.93 11.61
N LEU A 24 17.84 13.89 10.98
CA LEU A 24 17.08 12.79 10.41
C LEU A 24 16.51 11.86 11.50
N GLU A 25 17.30 11.54 12.52
CA GLU A 25 16.86 10.73 13.66
C GLU A 25 15.71 11.40 14.42
N ASN A 26 15.81 12.71 14.66
CA ASN A 26 14.73 13.48 15.29
C ASN A 26 13.44 13.42 14.47
N ARG A 27 13.50 13.60 13.15
CA ARG A 27 12.32 13.47 12.27
C ARG A 27 11.73 12.06 12.30
N VAL A 28 12.57 11.03 12.37
CA VAL A 28 12.11 9.64 12.44
C VAL A 28 11.37 9.38 13.76
N GLU A 29 11.90 9.85 14.89
CA GLU A 29 11.23 9.70 16.19
C GLU A 29 9.92 10.51 16.25
N GLU A 30 9.86 11.71 15.66
CA GLU A 30 8.61 12.50 15.54
C GLU A 30 7.53 11.77 14.74
N MET A 31 7.90 11.09 13.65
CA MET A 31 6.95 10.37 12.77
C MET A 31 6.52 9.00 13.31
N LYS A 32 7.26 8.43 14.25
CA LYS A 32 7.05 7.08 14.79
C LYS A 32 5.64 6.87 15.38
N PRO A 33 5.09 7.74 16.25
CA PRO A 33 3.75 7.55 16.80
C PRO A 33 2.67 7.57 15.72
N ASP A 34 2.79 8.41 14.70
CA ASP A 34 1.84 8.49 13.58
C ASP A 34 1.89 7.22 12.72
N VAL A 35 3.10 6.71 12.44
CA VAL A 35 3.28 5.45 11.72
C VAL A 35 2.71 4.27 12.51
N GLU A 36 2.88 4.26 13.83
CA GLU A 36 2.30 3.23 14.70
C GLU A 36 0.76 3.33 14.75
N ALA A 37 0.21 4.54 14.85
CA ALA A 37 -1.23 4.76 14.84
C ALA A 37 -1.86 4.32 13.50
N LEU A 38 -1.27 4.72 12.38
CA LEU A 38 -1.65 4.26 11.04
C LEU A 38 -1.48 2.74 10.91
N GLY A 39 -0.45 2.16 11.54
CA GLY A 39 -0.25 0.73 11.61
C GLY A 39 -1.34 -0.01 12.38
N ARG A 40 -1.89 0.59 13.45
CA ARG A 40 -3.03 0.05 14.21
C ARG A 40 -4.33 0.15 13.42
N ILE A 41 -4.59 1.28 12.75
CA ILE A 41 -5.74 1.44 11.86
C ILE A 41 -5.67 0.45 10.70
N ALA A 42 -4.48 0.23 10.13
CA ALA A 42 -4.25 -0.75 9.08
C ALA A 42 -4.39 -2.21 9.54
N LYS A 43 -4.42 -2.46 10.85
CA LYS A 43 -4.72 -3.77 11.45
C LYS A 43 -6.19 -3.93 11.82
N ALA A 44 -7.00 -2.86 11.79
CA ALA A 44 -8.43 -2.96 12.05
C ALA A 44 -9.07 -3.81 10.94
N ASP A 45 -9.88 -4.80 11.35
CA ASP A 45 -10.51 -5.76 10.46
C ASP A 45 -11.45 -5.06 9.47
N GLY A 46 -11.09 -5.09 8.18
CA GLY A 46 -11.85 -4.42 7.14
C GLY A 46 -11.19 -4.57 5.77
N SER A 47 -11.49 -5.66 5.10
CA SER A 47 -11.14 -5.84 3.69
C SER A 47 -12.27 -5.33 2.82
N MET A 48 -11.94 -4.54 1.80
CA MET A 48 -12.93 -3.88 0.94
C MET A 48 -12.73 -4.24 -0.52
N CYS A 49 -13.80 -4.15 -1.31
CA CYS A 49 -13.66 -4.41 -2.74
C CYS A 49 -12.77 -3.35 -3.40
N ILE A 50 -12.13 -3.70 -4.52
CA ILE A 50 -11.22 -2.78 -5.23
C ILE A 50 -11.92 -1.45 -5.61
N THR A 51 -13.22 -1.49 -5.90
CA THR A 51 -14.01 -0.28 -6.19
C THR A 51 -14.11 0.63 -4.97
N ASP A 52 -14.34 0.08 -3.77
CA ASP A 52 -14.42 0.87 -2.54
C ASP A 52 -13.03 1.30 -2.05
N ALA A 53 -12.00 0.51 -2.31
CA ALA A 53 -10.60 0.91 -2.12
C ALA A 53 -10.26 2.11 -3.00
N ALA A 54 -10.73 2.14 -4.25
CA ALA A 54 -10.54 3.29 -5.15
C ALA A 54 -11.19 4.56 -4.60
N LYS A 55 -12.41 4.46 -4.05
CA LYS A 55 -13.10 5.59 -3.40
C LYS A 55 -12.32 6.09 -2.17
N HIS A 56 -11.83 5.18 -1.33
CA HIS A 56 -11.02 5.54 -0.16
C HIS A 56 -9.71 6.23 -0.56
N LEU A 57 -9.08 5.77 -1.64
CA LEU A 57 -7.86 6.35 -2.19
C LEU A 57 -8.12 7.61 -3.03
N GLN A 58 -9.39 8.03 -3.17
CA GLN A 58 -9.82 9.16 -4.00
C GLN A 58 -9.35 9.07 -5.47
N VAL A 59 -9.26 7.85 -6.01
CA VAL A 59 -8.88 7.60 -7.41
C VAL A 59 -10.02 6.99 -8.20
N GLN A 60 -10.01 7.19 -9.51
CA GLN A 60 -11.01 6.57 -10.38
C GLN A 60 -10.88 5.03 -10.33
N PRO A 61 -11.97 4.28 -10.08
CA PRO A 61 -11.91 2.81 -10.02
C PRO A 61 -11.27 2.16 -11.24
N LYS A 62 -11.59 2.64 -12.45
CA LYS A 62 -11.02 2.15 -13.71
C LYS A 62 -9.49 2.32 -13.74
N SER A 63 -8.99 3.44 -13.25
CA SER A 63 -7.55 3.69 -13.14
C SER A 63 -6.91 2.76 -12.12
N LEU A 64 -7.54 2.54 -10.97
CA LEU A 64 -7.01 1.62 -9.96
C LEU A 64 -6.94 0.18 -10.48
N PHE A 65 -7.99 -0.33 -11.13
CA PHE A 65 -7.96 -1.65 -11.75
C PHE A 65 -6.83 -1.81 -12.76
N LYS A 66 -6.62 -0.78 -13.60
CA LYS A 66 -5.52 -0.76 -14.57
C LYS A 66 -4.16 -0.83 -13.87
N ASN A 67 -3.91 0.08 -12.92
CA ASN A 67 -2.65 0.10 -12.16
C ASN A 67 -2.38 -1.21 -11.42
N LEU A 68 -3.39 -1.80 -10.77
CA LEU A 68 -3.25 -3.08 -10.07
C LEU A 68 -2.97 -4.24 -11.04
N SER A 69 -3.56 -4.22 -12.24
CA SER A 69 -3.27 -5.24 -13.26
C SER A 69 -1.85 -5.11 -13.82
N GLU A 70 -1.40 -3.89 -14.09
CA GLU A 70 -0.06 -3.59 -14.63
C GLU A 70 1.05 -3.88 -13.60
N SER A 71 0.79 -3.58 -12.33
CA SER A 71 1.72 -3.83 -11.21
C SER A 71 1.69 -5.27 -10.68
N HIS A 72 1.03 -6.20 -11.37
CA HIS A 72 0.93 -7.61 -10.98
C HIS A 72 0.33 -7.83 -9.58
N TRP A 73 -0.72 -7.08 -9.26
CA TRP A 73 -1.53 -7.32 -8.06
C TRP A 73 -2.72 -8.20 -8.35
N ILE A 74 -3.37 -7.97 -9.48
CA ILE A 74 -4.53 -8.73 -9.93
C ILE A 74 -4.38 -9.15 -11.39
N TYR A 75 -5.07 -10.23 -11.77
CA TYR A 75 -5.11 -10.72 -13.13
C TYR A 75 -6.47 -11.32 -13.47
N ARG A 76 -6.69 -11.59 -14.76
CA ARG A 76 -7.85 -12.35 -15.25
C ARG A 76 -7.36 -13.60 -15.95
N ARG A 77 -8.02 -14.72 -15.68
CA ARG A 77 -7.83 -15.96 -16.46
C ARG A 77 -8.43 -15.78 -17.86
N ALA A 78 -7.88 -16.46 -18.85
CA ALA A 78 -8.46 -16.50 -20.19
C ALA A 78 -9.93 -16.95 -20.12
N GLY A 79 -10.85 -16.15 -20.66
CA GLY A 79 -12.30 -16.40 -20.61
C GLY A 79 -12.98 -16.10 -19.26
N GLY A 80 -12.22 -15.77 -18.21
CA GLY A 80 -12.76 -15.42 -16.89
C GLY A 80 -13.17 -13.95 -16.79
N LYS A 81 -14.37 -13.69 -16.24
CA LYS A 81 -14.85 -12.32 -15.96
C LYS A 81 -14.36 -11.75 -14.62
N ALA A 82 -14.00 -12.63 -13.68
CA ALA A 82 -13.57 -12.24 -12.33
C ALA A 82 -12.08 -11.88 -12.30
N TRP A 83 -11.75 -10.86 -11.49
CA TRP A 83 -10.38 -10.56 -11.12
C TRP A 83 -9.92 -11.50 -10.01
N LEU A 84 -8.68 -11.97 -10.09
CA LEU A 84 -8.01 -12.76 -9.06
C LEU A 84 -6.75 -12.03 -8.60
N GLY A 85 -6.41 -12.16 -7.33
CA GLY A 85 -5.16 -11.66 -6.76
C GLY A 85 -4.01 -12.63 -7.05
N TYR A 86 -2.82 -12.08 -7.28
CA TYR A 86 -1.62 -12.92 -7.31
C TYR A 86 -1.29 -13.47 -5.92
N GLN A 87 -0.78 -14.70 -5.88
CA GLN A 87 -0.53 -15.44 -4.63
C GLN A 87 0.48 -14.74 -3.71
N ASP A 88 1.47 -14.05 -4.27
CA ASP A 88 2.46 -13.28 -3.51
C ASP A 88 1.82 -12.12 -2.73
N LYS A 89 0.82 -11.45 -3.31
CA LYS A 89 0.07 -10.37 -2.65
C LYS A 89 -0.87 -10.89 -1.58
N ILE A 90 -1.44 -12.08 -1.80
CA ILE A 90 -2.28 -12.76 -0.81
C ILE A 90 -1.43 -13.20 0.39
N GLN A 91 -0.29 -13.86 0.16
CA GLN A 91 0.63 -14.25 1.23
C GLN A 91 1.22 -13.06 1.98
N SER A 92 1.45 -11.94 1.29
CA SER A 92 1.88 -10.70 1.93
C SER A 92 0.77 -10.01 2.74
N GLY A 93 -0.47 -10.52 2.68
CA GLY A 93 -1.63 -9.96 3.38
C GLY A 93 -2.11 -8.62 2.81
N TYR A 94 -1.80 -8.32 1.55
CA TYR A 94 -2.28 -7.11 0.87
C TYR A 94 -3.64 -7.30 0.20
N LEU A 95 -3.89 -8.52 -0.28
CA LEU A 95 -5.14 -8.95 -0.87
C LEU A 95 -5.65 -10.17 -0.12
N GLU A 96 -6.97 -10.36 -0.14
CA GLU A 96 -7.60 -11.59 0.30
C GLU A 96 -8.66 -12.01 -0.70
N HIS A 97 -8.99 -13.30 -0.69
CA HIS A 97 -10.08 -13.85 -1.48
C HIS A 97 -11.23 -14.23 -0.55
N LYS A 98 -12.39 -13.61 -0.77
CA LYS A 98 -13.61 -13.96 -0.06
C LYS A 98 -14.55 -14.67 -1.02
N VAL A 99 -15.06 -15.82 -0.59
CA VAL A 99 -16.12 -16.54 -1.28
C VAL A 99 -17.45 -16.07 -0.72
N THR A 100 -18.30 -15.52 -1.58
CA THR A 100 -19.65 -15.06 -1.23
C THR A 100 -20.68 -15.76 -2.10
N THR A 101 -21.75 -16.22 -1.46
CA THR A 101 -22.93 -16.73 -2.16
C THR A 101 -23.85 -15.56 -2.45
N VAL A 102 -24.16 -15.35 -3.72
CA VAL A 102 -25.08 -14.31 -4.18
C VAL A 102 -26.35 -14.98 -4.67
N SER A 103 -27.47 -14.70 -4.00
CA SER A 103 -28.80 -15.13 -4.44
C SER A 103 -29.25 -14.24 -5.60
N ARG A 104 -29.70 -14.87 -6.68
CA ARG A 104 -30.23 -14.18 -7.86
C ARG A 104 -31.74 -14.01 -7.74
N SER A 105 -32.28 -13.08 -8.54
CA SER A 105 -33.71 -12.81 -8.61
C SER A 105 -34.56 -13.99 -9.10
N ASP A 106 -33.92 -14.98 -9.74
CA ASP A 106 -34.52 -16.24 -10.18
C ASP A 106 -34.53 -17.32 -9.09
N GLY A 107 -34.09 -16.99 -7.86
CA GLY A 107 -33.99 -17.92 -6.74
C GLY A 107 -32.77 -18.85 -6.78
N SER A 108 -31.93 -18.78 -7.82
CA SER A 108 -30.70 -19.55 -7.89
C SER A 108 -29.58 -18.91 -7.06
N GLU A 109 -28.74 -19.74 -6.45
CA GLU A 109 -27.54 -19.30 -5.74
C GLU A 109 -26.32 -19.36 -6.66
N LYS A 110 -25.50 -18.31 -6.63
CA LYS A 110 -24.22 -18.28 -7.32
C LYS A 110 -23.11 -18.06 -6.31
N ILE A 111 -22.19 -19.01 -6.23
CA ILE A 111 -20.93 -18.83 -5.51
C ILE A 111 -20.01 -17.94 -6.37
N VAL A 112 -19.56 -16.83 -5.80
CA VAL A 112 -18.64 -15.89 -6.44
C VAL A 112 -17.42 -15.73 -5.55
N GLU A 113 -16.25 -15.87 -6.15
CA GLU A 113 -14.98 -15.54 -5.52
C GLU A 113 -14.63 -14.08 -5.85
N GLN A 114 -14.33 -13.30 -4.82
CA GLN A 114 -14.00 -11.89 -4.97
C GLN A 114 -12.69 -11.55 -4.26
N VAL A 115 -11.83 -10.82 -4.98
CA VAL A 115 -10.63 -10.18 -4.42
C VAL A 115 -11.03 -8.96 -3.61
N LEU A 116 -10.58 -8.91 -2.37
CA LEU A 116 -10.66 -7.76 -1.49
C LEU A 116 -9.26 -7.23 -1.18
N VAL A 117 -9.19 -5.93 -0.94
CA VAL A 117 -7.98 -5.22 -0.54
C VAL A 117 -8.03 -5.03 0.96
N THR A 118 -7.00 -5.50 1.66
CA THR A 118 -6.87 -5.31 3.11
C THR A 118 -6.42 -3.88 3.41
N ALA A 119 -6.55 -3.42 4.65
CA ALA A 119 -6.04 -2.10 5.03
C ALA A 119 -4.50 -1.98 4.84
N LYS A 120 -3.75 -3.08 5.04
CA LYS A 120 -2.32 -3.17 4.67
C LYS A 120 -2.11 -3.00 3.15
N GLY A 121 -2.98 -3.59 2.33
CA GLY A 121 -2.99 -3.41 0.88
C GLY A 121 -3.23 -1.97 0.47
N ILE A 122 -4.23 -1.31 1.06
CA ILE A 122 -4.56 0.11 0.81
C ILE A 122 -3.36 1.01 1.09
N ALA A 123 -2.70 0.83 2.24
CA ALA A 123 -1.52 1.62 2.60
C ALA A 123 -0.37 1.45 1.60
N LYS A 124 -0.16 0.24 1.08
CA LYS A 124 0.86 -0.03 0.06
C LYS A 124 0.49 0.54 -1.30
N ILE A 125 -0.79 0.48 -1.68
CA ILE A 125 -1.31 1.05 -2.93
C ILE A 125 -1.23 2.59 -2.89
N SER A 126 -1.60 3.23 -1.78
CA SER A 126 -1.46 4.70 -1.60
C SER A 126 -0.02 5.15 -1.86
N LYS A 127 0.97 4.46 -1.28
CA LYS A 127 2.39 4.73 -1.52
C LYS A 127 2.78 4.53 -2.98
N MET A 128 2.28 3.47 -3.63
CA MET A 128 2.57 3.17 -5.04
C MET A 128 2.00 4.24 -5.99
N LEU A 129 0.83 4.79 -5.67
CA LEU A 129 0.17 5.82 -6.46
C LEU A 129 0.71 7.23 -6.20
N GLY A 130 1.63 7.39 -5.23
CA GLY A 130 2.10 8.71 -4.81
C GLY A 130 1.01 9.58 -4.15
N VAL A 131 -0.11 8.97 -3.77
CA VAL A 131 -1.18 9.62 -3.01
C VAL A 131 -0.68 9.75 -1.58
N SER A 132 0.14 10.77 -1.36
CA SER A 132 0.52 11.22 -0.02
C SER A 132 -0.77 11.72 0.62
N GLY A 133 -1.19 11.13 1.74
CA GLY A 133 -2.42 11.46 2.45
C GLY A 133 -2.40 12.86 3.06
N VAL A 134 -2.36 13.88 2.21
CA VAL A 134 -2.52 15.29 2.55
C VAL A 134 -3.67 15.80 1.69
N ALA A 135 -4.87 15.38 2.05
CA ALA A 135 -6.11 15.95 1.54
C ALA A 135 -7.23 15.70 2.56
N ALA A 136 -7.11 16.36 3.71
CA ALA A 136 -8.19 16.95 4.52
C ALA A 136 -7.56 17.69 5.69
#